data_AF-A0A6V7JFA3-F1
#
_entry.id   AF-A0A6V7JFA3-F1
#
_cell.length_a   1.000
_cell.length_b   1.000
_cell.length_c   1.000
_cell.angle_alpha   90.00
_cell.angle_beta   90.00
_cell.angle_gamma   90.00
#
_symmetry.space_group_name_H-M   'P 1'
#
loop_
_entity.id
_entity.type
_entity.pdbx_description
1 polymer ?
#
loop_
_entity_poly.entity_id
_entity_poly.type
_entity_poly.pdbx_seq_one_letter_code
_entity_poly.pdbx_strand_id
1 'polypeptide(L)' 'WEYAWVYVKDINDIDAAAISLAIDSLGLSITDLTKTDHCNCPDDK' A
#
# COMPACT_ATOMS: atom_id res chain seq x y z
N TRP A 1 14.63 -14.33 -0.37
CA TRP A 1 14.41 -12.89 -0.19
C TRP A 1 12.92 -12.70 -0.03
N GLU A 2 12.47 -11.99 1.01
CA GLU A 2 11.05 -11.80 1.32
C GLU A 2 10.62 -10.41 0.87
N TYR A 3 9.47 -10.32 0.20
CA TYR A 3 8.91 -9.07 -0.32
C TYR A 3 7.46 -8.96 0.14
N ALA A 4 7.05 -7.74 0.52
CA ALA A 4 5.67 -7.42 0.87
C ALA A 4 5.09 -6.43 -0.14
N TRP A 5 3.82 -6.62 -0.49
CA TRP A 5 3.08 -5.76 -1.40
C TRP A 5 1.76 -5.37 -0.76
N VAL A 6 1.44 -4.07 -0.77
CA VAL A 6 0.14 -3.56 -0.33
C VAL A 6 -0.66 -3.22 -1.58
N TYR A 7 -1.81 -3.86 -1.73
CA TYR A 7 -2.75 -3.59 -2.82
C TYR A 7 -3.90 -2.75 -2.31
N VAL A 8 -4.16 -1.64 -2.99
CA VAL A 8 -5.31 -0.77 -2.73
C VAL A 8 -6.14 -0.72 -4.00
N LYS A 9 -7.46 -0.86 -3.85
CA LYS A 9 -8.40 -0.82 -4.98
C LYS A 9 -8.60 0.59 -5.53
N ASP A 10 -8.71 1.59 -4.64
CA ASP A 10 -8.88 3.00 -4.98
C ASP A 10 -7.85 3.82 -4.20
N ILE A 11 -7.00 4.56 -4.91
CA ILE A 11 -5.95 5.37 -4.31
C ILE A 11 -6.51 6.56 -3.51
N ASN A 12 -7.74 6.98 -3.81
CA ASN A 12 -8.41 8.09 -3.12
C ASN A 12 -9.07 7.65 -1.81
N ASP A 13 -9.25 6.34 -1.63
CA ASP A 13 -9.87 5.73 -0.44
C ASP A 13 -8.88 4.79 0.27
N ILE A 14 -7.71 5.36 0.60
CA ILE A 14 -6.67 4.65 1.37
C ILE A 14 -6.89 4.88 2.86
N ASP A 15 -7.24 3.82 3.58
CA ASP A 15 -7.15 3.79 5.05
C ASP A 15 -5.71 3.47 5.50
N ALA A 16 -4.91 4.52 5.63
CA ALA A 16 -3.52 4.40 6.05
C ALA A 16 -3.36 3.81 7.47
N ALA A 17 -4.34 4.00 8.36
CA ALA A 17 -4.29 3.48 9.72
C ALA A 17 -4.46 1.96 9.74
N ALA A 18 -5.43 1.45 8.97
CA ALA A 18 -5.63 0.01 8.82
C ALA A 18 -4.40 -0.67 8.19
N ILE A 19 -3.80 -0.05 7.18
CA ILE A 19 -2.59 -0.56 6.53
C ILE A 19 -1.41 -0.57 7.51
N SER A 20 -1.18 0.51 8.26
CA SER A 20 -0.10 0.58 9.26
C SER A 20 -0.24 -0.52 10.31
N LEU A 21 -1.45 -0.73 10.84
CA LEU A 21 -1.71 -1.74 11.85
C LEU A 21 -1.44 -3.17 11.34
N ALA A 22 -1.80 -3.44 10.08
CA ALA A 22 -1.54 -4.72 9.44
C ALA A 22 -0.03 -4.97 9.22
N ILE A 23 0.71 -3.95 8.79
CA ILE A 23 2.16 -4.04 8.58
C ILE A 23 2.90 -4.24 9.90
N ASP A 24 2.52 -3.51 10.95
CA ASP A 24 3.10 -3.64 12.29
C ASP A 24 2.89 -5.07 12.84
N SER A 25 1.74 -5.69 12.57
CA SER A 25 1.46 -7.07 12.98
C SER A 25 2.37 -8.12 12.31
N LEU A 26 2.98 -7.78 11.18
CA LEU A 26 3.96 -8.61 10.48
C LEU A 26 5.40 -8.34 10.93
N GLY A 27 5.61 -7.44 11.90
CA GLY A 27 6.94 -7.00 12.33
C GLY A 27 7.68 -6.17 11.29
N LEU A 28 6.94 -5.58 10.34
CA LEU A 28 7.44 -4.68 9.31
C LEU A 28 7.07 -3.23 9.69
N SER A 29 7.68 -2.24 9.02
CA SER A 29 7.29 -0.84 9.16
C SER A 29 6.74 -0.29 7.83
N ILE A 30 5.66 0.49 7.89
CA ILE A 30 5.09 1.14 6.70
C ILE A 30 6.08 2.13 6.06
N THR A 31 7.04 2.64 6.83
CA THR A 31 8.11 3.53 6.32
C THR A 31 9.08 2.81 5.38
N ASP A 32 9.14 1.49 5.45
CA ASP A 32 9.99 0.67 4.57
C ASP A 32 9.30 0.36 3.23
N LEU A 33 8.01 0.72 3.09
CA LEU A 33 7.28 0.58 1.84
C LEU A 33 7.52 1.80 0.95
N THR A 34 7.96 1.55 -0.27
CA THR A 34 8.00 2.58 -1.31
C THR A 34 6.60 2.74 -1.88
N LYS A 35 6.00 3.93 -1.69
CA LYS A 35 4.76 4.29 -2.38
C LYS A 35 5.05 4.32 -3.89
N THR A 36 4.30 3.54 -4.65
CA THR A 36 4.32 3.63 -6.10
C THR A 36 3.31 4.69 -6.53
N ASP A 37 3.71 5.55 -7.47
CA ASP A 37 2.76 6.45 -8.12
C ASP A 37 1.75 5.62 -8.91
N HIS A 38 0.54 6.18 -9.09
CA HIS A 38 -0.56 5.58 -9.84
C HIS A 38 0.01 4.90 -11.10
N CYS A 39 -0.11 3.57 -11.20
CA CYS A 39 -0.04 2.96 -12.52
C CYS A 39 -1.07 3.72 -13.33
N ASN A 40 -0.63 4.39 -14.40
CA ASN A 40 -1.47 5.22 -15.25
C ASN A 40 -2.50 4.28 -15.91
N CYS A 41 -3.56 3.94 -15.17
CA CYS A 41 -4.56 2.96 -15.55
C CYS A 41 -5.31 3.59 -16.71
N PRO A 42 -5.22 3.02 -17.93
CA PRO A 42 -5.84 3.61 -19.11
C PRO A 42 -7.37 3.75 -18.98
N ASP A 43 -7.96 3.01 -18.05
CA ASP A 43 -9.40 2.89 -17.83
C ASP A 43 -9.94 3.72 -16.66
N ASP A 44 -9.09 4.47 -15.96
CA ASP A 44 -9.50 5.35 -14.84
C ASP A 44 -9.90 6.74 -15.40
N LYS A 45 -11.07 6.80 -16.03
CA LYS A 45 -11.79 8.05 -16.33
C LYS A 45 -12.86 8.32 -15.27
#